data_AF-A0A4U7EZM8-F1
#
_entry.id   AF-A0A4U7EZM8-F1
#
_cell.length_a   1.000
_cell.length_b   1.000
_cell.length_c   1.000
_cell.angle_alpha   90.00
_cell.angle_beta   90.00
_cell.angle_gamma   90.00
#
_symmetry.space_group_name_H-M   'P 1'
#
loop_
_entity.id
_entity.type
_entity.pdbx_description
1 polymer ?
#
loop_
_entity_poly.entity_id
_entity_poly.type
_entity_poly.pdbx_seq_one_letter_code
_entity_poly.pdbx_strand_id
1 'polypeptide(L)'
;MEHHVENTRETAPEGSRPYRLHHGSRAALDAIEDTETPLTLVTSVPRPHGADAGEESLRQEVGQNPAAVDYVIMMDAAGRRSIRRLVDDQNEEIRVVAPPFLFYILYDNDLISRREFCEACGELLEREGWTGYNAVKAAWEGIPIDCSDILDDHLLP
;
A
#
# COMPACT_ATOMS: atom_id res chain seq x y z
N MET A 1 8.97 -5.88 12.08
CA MET A 1 10.18 -5.31 11.46
C MET A 1 11.43 -5.61 12.29
N GLU A 2 11.40 -5.43 13.62
CA GLU A 2 12.53 -5.75 14.52
C GLU A 2 13.10 -7.17 14.32
N HIS A 3 12.23 -8.20 14.20
CA HIS A 3 12.67 -9.56 13.90
C HIS A 3 13.50 -9.68 12.60
N HIS A 4 13.21 -8.88 11.57
CA HIS A 4 13.99 -8.88 10.32
C HIS A 4 15.32 -8.12 10.46
N VAL A 5 15.41 -7.16 11.39
CA VAL A 5 16.68 -6.53 11.74
C VAL A 5 17.56 -7.52 12.52
N GLU A 6 16.99 -8.22 13.49
CA GLU A 6 17.73 -9.13 14.38
C GLU A 6 18.13 -10.46 13.72
N ASN A 7 17.20 -11.10 13.00
CA ASN A 7 17.39 -12.48 12.49
C ASN A 7 18.01 -12.55 11.10
N THR A 8 18.16 -11.40 10.43
CA THR A 8 18.65 -11.35 9.05
C THR A 8 20.04 -10.72 9.06
N ARG A 9 21.07 -11.51 8.70
CA ARG A 9 22.48 -11.14 8.89
C ARG A 9 22.86 -9.87 8.12
N GLU A 10 23.49 -8.93 8.82
CA GLU A 10 24.17 -7.73 8.26
C GLU A 10 25.22 -8.10 7.18
N THR A 11 25.71 -9.35 7.19
CA THR A 11 26.71 -9.87 6.24
C THR A 11 26.11 -10.60 5.03
N ALA A 12 24.79 -10.54 4.84
CA ALA A 12 24.17 -11.11 3.66
C ALA A 12 24.70 -10.43 2.38
N PRO A 13 24.93 -11.15 1.27
CA PRO A 13 25.36 -10.54 0.02
C PRO A 13 24.37 -9.46 -0.44
N GLU A 14 24.91 -8.35 -0.93
CA GLU A 14 24.11 -7.25 -1.46
C GLU A 14 23.13 -7.75 -2.54
N GLY A 15 21.89 -7.26 -2.49
CA GLY A 15 20.80 -7.68 -3.37
C GLY A 15 20.12 -9.01 -3.00
N SER A 16 20.68 -9.81 -2.10
CA SER A 16 20.01 -11.03 -1.63
C SER A 16 18.74 -10.72 -0.82
N ARG A 17 17.76 -11.64 -0.78
CA ARG A 17 16.54 -11.46 0.03
C ARG A 17 16.84 -11.15 1.50
N PRO A 18 17.77 -11.84 2.19
CA PRO A 18 18.14 -11.49 3.55
C PRO A 18 18.68 -10.06 3.68
N TYR A 19 19.55 -9.63 2.76
CA TYR A 19 20.06 -8.26 2.73
C TYR A 19 18.93 -7.24 2.59
N ARG A 20 18.04 -7.43 1.60
CA ARG A 20 16.89 -6.53 1.36
C ARG A 20 15.96 -6.45 2.57
N LEU A 21 15.67 -7.57 3.23
CA LEU A 21 14.82 -7.59 4.43
C LEU A 21 15.46 -6.88 5.61
N HIS A 22 16.76 -7.08 5.86
CA HIS A 22 17.47 -6.41 6.95
C HIS A 22 17.48 -4.89 6.73
N HIS A 23 18.05 -4.44 5.61
CA HIS A 23 18.24 -3.02 5.33
C HIS A 23 16.91 -2.30 5.09
N GLY A 24 15.95 -2.93 4.42
CA GLY A 24 14.62 -2.37 4.23
C GLY A 24 13.86 -2.22 5.55
N SER A 25 13.95 -3.22 6.45
CA SER A 25 13.31 -3.12 7.77
C SER A 25 13.97 -2.07 8.66
N ARG A 26 15.29 -1.91 8.59
CA ARG A 26 15.99 -0.83 9.28
C ARG A 26 15.58 0.53 8.76
N ALA A 27 15.59 0.74 7.44
CA ALA A 27 15.17 2.00 6.84
C ALA A 27 13.73 2.37 7.21
N ALA A 28 12.83 1.38 7.25
CA ALA A 28 11.45 1.60 7.71
C ALA A 28 11.37 1.99 9.19
N LEU A 29 12.14 1.32 10.07
CA LEU A 29 12.19 1.66 11.50
C LEU A 29 12.82 3.04 11.75
N ASP A 30 13.91 3.36 11.05
CA ASP A 30 14.55 4.67 11.13
C ASP A 30 13.57 5.78 10.74
N ALA A 31 12.73 5.56 9.71
CA ALA A 31 11.67 6.48 9.31
C ALA A 31 10.50 6.54 10.31
N ILE A 32 10.21 5.45 11.02
CA ILE A 32 9.20 5.42 12.09
C ILE A 32 9.67 6.20 13.33
N GLU A 33 10.96 6.09 13.65
CA GLU A 33 11.60 6.79 14.76
C GLU A 33 11.94 8.26 14.43
N ASP A 34 11.77 8.67 13.17
CA ASP A 34 11.97 10.05 12.74
C ASP A 34 11.00 11.01 13.46
N THR A 35 11.58 11.99 14.12
CA THR A 35 10.85 13.02 14.87
C THR A 35 10.49 14.24 14.02
N GLU A 36 11.09 14.41 12.84
CA GLU A 36 10.74 15.49 11.91
C GLU A 36 9.45 15.19 11.14
N THR A 37 9.20 13.92 10.81
CA THR A 37 7.98 13.46 10.12
C THR A 37 7.26 12.36 10.92
N PRO A 38 6.71 12.68 12.11
CA PRO A 38 6.23 11.66 13.03
C PRO A 38 5.01 10.90 12.47
N LEU A 39 5.02 9.58 12.63
CA LEU A 39 3.81 8.78 12.43
C LEU A 39 2.74 9.22 13.43
N THR A 40 1.61 9.66 12.90
CA THR A 40 0.50 10.14 13.71
C THR A 40 -0.54 9.03 13.85
N LEU A 41 -0.91 8.74 15.10
CA LEU A 41 -2.06 7.87 15.41
C LEU A 41 -3.29 8.74 15.65
N VAL A 42 -4.28 8.63 14.75
CA VAL A 42 -5.55 9.33 14.90
C VAL A 42 -6.61 8.39 15.46
N THR A 43 -7.36 8.84 16.46
CA THR A 43 -8.49 8.09 17.00
C THR A 43 -9.77 8.54 16.33
N SER A 44 -10.40 7.66 15.55
CA SER A 44 -11.70 7.93 14.92
C SER A 44 -12.80 8.06 15.98
N VAL A 45 -13.51 9.19 15.96
CA VAL A 45 -14.63 9.47 16.87
C VAL A 45 -15.84 9.97 16.05
N PRO A 46 -17.03 9.35 16.20
CA PRO A 46 -17.36 8.23 17.08
C PRO A 46 -16.69 6.93 16.63
N ARG A 47 -16.27 6.10 17.59
CA ARG A 47 -15.58 4.83 17.30
C ARG A 47 -16.46 3.94 16.41
N PRO A 48 -16.01 3.55 15.21
CA PRO A 48 -16.75 2.62 14.38
C PRO A 48 -16.84 1.22 14.99
N HIS A 49 -17.89 0.49 14.63
CA HIS A 49 -18.17 -0.85 15.10
C HIS A 49 -18.72 -1.72 13.96
N GLY A 50 -18.51 -3.04 14.04
CA GLY A 50 -18.97 -3.99 13.03
C GLY A 50 -17.84 -4.51 12.16
N ALA A 51 -18.21 -5.24 11.09
CA ALA A 51 -17.25 -5.87 10.18
C ALA A 51 -16.41 -4.85 9.40
N ASP A 52 -17.00 -3.70 9.06
CA ASP A 52 -16.38 -2.65 8.23
C ASP A 52 -15.84 -1.48 9.07
N ALA A 53 -15.52 -1.74 10.35
CA ALA A 53 -15.10 -0.67 11.27
C ALA A 53 -13.81 0.03 10.83
N GLY A 54 -12.92 -0.69 10.13
CA GLY A 54 -11.68 -0.11 9.60
C GLY A 54 -11.96 0.84 8.43
N GLU A 55 -12.77 0.41 7.47
CA GLU A 55 -13.19 1.22 6.32
C GLU A 55 -13.96 2.46 6.78
N GLU A 56 -14.86 2.30 7.75
CA GLU A 56 -15.61 3.40 8.32
C GLU A 56 -14.70 4.38 9.08
N SER A 57 -13.66 3.91 9.77
CA SER A 57 -12.70 4.83 10.41
C SER A 57 -11.93 5.67 9.40
N LEU A 58 -11.51 5.07 8.28
CA LEU A 58 -10.81 5.79 7.21
C LEU A 58 -11.75 6.78 6.52
N ARG A 59 -13.00 6.38 6.27
CA ARG A 59 -14.02 7.26 5.71
C ARG A 59 -14.30 8.46 6.62
N GLN A 60 -14.39 8.26 7.93
CA GLN A 60 -14.59 9.34 8.90
C GLN A 60 -13.40 10.29 8.93
N GLU A 61 -12.17 9.78 8.99
CA GLU A 61 -10.97 10.62 9.01
C GLU A 61 -10.87 11.48 7.75
N VAL A 62 -11.04 10.88 6.58
CA VAL A 62 -11.04 11.58 5.29
C VAL A 62 -12.11 12.67 5.26
N GLY A 63 -13.33 12.38 5.72
CA GLY A 63 -14.42 13.34 5.71
C GLY A 63 -14.28 14.48 6.72
N GLN A 64 -13.53 14.27 7.81
CA GLN A 64 -13.33 15.26 8.88
C GLN A 64 -12.08 16.11 8.65
N ASN A 65 -11.02 15.51 8.10
CA ASN A 65 -9.70 16.13 7.93
C ASN A 65 -9.17 15.96 6.50
N PRO A 66 -9.91 16.33 5.44
CA PRO A 66 -9.50 16.07 4.06
C PRO A 66 -8.16 16.73 3.70
N ALA A 67 -7.89 17.92 4.22
CA ALA A 67 -6.64 18.65 3.99
C ALA A 67 -5.39 17.98 4.58
N ALA A 68 -5.54 16.96 5.42
CA ALA A 68 -4.43 16.22 6.02
C ALA A 68 -4.12 14.91 5.27
N VAL A 69 -4.87 14.57 4.22
CA VAL A 69 -4.83 13.26 3.57
C VAL A 69 -4.63 13.40 2.07
N ASP A 70 -3.48 12.98 1.56
CA ASP A 70 -3.25 12.89 0.11
C ASP A 70 -3.71 11.55 -0.48
N TYR A 71 -3.54 10.46 0.29
CA TYR A 71 -3.80 9.10 -0.13
C TYR A 71 -4.54 8.29 0.92
N VAL A 72 -5.44 7.42 0.46
CA VAL A 72 -6.04 6.34 1.25
C VAL A 72 -5.72 5.03 0.56
N ILE A 73 -5.04 4.13 1.27
CA ILE A 73 -4.51 2.90 0.70
C ILE A 73 -5.18 1.71 1.37
N MET A 74 -5.97 0.94 0.62
CA MET A 74 -6.66 -0.24 1.14
C MET A 74 -7.00 -1.23 0.03
N MET A 75 -6.98 -2.53 0.35
CA MET A 75 -7.27 -3.57 -0.63
C MET A 75 -8.77 -3.72 -0.92
N ASP A 76 -9.65 -3.44 0.05
CA ASP A 76 -11.08 -3.64 -0.13
C ASP A 76 -11.70 -2.67 -1.15
N ALA A 77 -12.22 -3.24 -2.24
CA ALA A 77 -12.76 -2.45 -3.34
C ALA A 77 -14.07 -1.75 -2.98
N ALA A 78 -14.87 -2.31 -2.07
CA ALA A 78 -16.14 -1.69 -1.66
C ALA A 78 -15.89 -0.46 -0.78
N GLY A 79 -14.99 -0.57 0.20
CA GLY A 79 -14.48 0.50 1.03
C GLY A 79 -13.87 1.61 0.20
N ARG A 80 -12.97 1.29 -0.75
CA ARG A 80 -12.43 2.31 -1.67
C ARG A 80 -13.52 3.07 -2.41
N ARG A 81 -14.51 2.37 -2.99
CA ARG A 81 -15.63 3.03 -3.68
C ARG A 81 -16.45 3.92 -2.74
N SER A 82 -16.64 3.50 -1.50
CA SER A 82 -17.34 4.29 -0.49
C SER A 82 -16.61 5.60 -0.19
N ILE A 83 -15.29 5.53 0.01
CA ILE A 83 -14.46 6.69 0.31
C ILE A 83 -14.31 7.59 -0.91
N ARG A 84 -14.13 7.05 -2.14
CA ARG A 84 -14.09 7.86 -3.37
C ARG A 84 -15.34 8.70 -3.55
N ARG A 85 -16.54 8.13 -3.31
CA ARG A 85 -17.78 8.92 -3.37
C ARG A 85 -17.78 10.09 -2.39
N LEU A 86 -17.28 9.88 -1.17
CA LEU A 86 -17.16 10.96 -0.18
C LEU A 86 -16.19 12.05 -0.66
N VAL A 87 -15.03 11.65 -1.20
CA VAL A 87 -14.02 12.57 -1.76
C VAL A 87 -14.61 13.37 -2.93
N ASP A 88 -15.31 12.70 -3.84
CA ASP A 88 -15.97 13.32 -5.00
C ASP A 88 -17.08 14.30 -4.54
N ASP A 89 -17.90 13.90 -3.56
CA ASP A 89 -18.98 14.74 -3.00
C ASP A 89 -18.45 16.00 -2.30
N GLN A 90 -17.25 15.92 -1.73
CA GLN A 90 -16.55 17.05 -1.10
C GLN A 90 -15.67 17.85 -2.07
N ASN A 91 -15.54 17.40 -3.33
CA ASN A 91 -14.67 17.99 -4.35
C ASN A 91 -13.20 18.10 -3.90
N GLU A 92 -12.71 17.05 -3.26
CA GLU A 92 -11.32 16.91 -2.78
C GLU A 92 -10.47 16.10 -3.77
N GLU A 93 -9.15 16.27 -3.76
CA GLU A 93 -8.22 15.61 -4.70
C GLU A 93 -7.53 14.35 -4.10
N ILE A 94 -8.18 13.70 -3.15
CA ILE A 94 -7.62 12.58 -2.38
C ILE A 94 -7.60 11.30 -3.22
N ARG A 95 -6.43 10.65 -3.32
CA ARG A 95 -6.28 9.40 -4.08
C ARG A 95 -6.57 8.17 -3.25
N VAL A 96 -7.67 7.48 -3.56
CA VAL A 96 -8.07 6.23 -2.88
C VAL A 96 -7.70 5.02 -3.74
N VAL A 97 -6.68 4.28 -3.34
CA VAL A 97 -5.97 3.29 -4.19
C VAL A 97 -5.73 1.96 -3.48
N ALA A 98 -5.44 0.92 -4.26
CA ALA A 98 -5.03 -0.37 -3.73
C ALA A 98 -3.53 -0.38 -3.34
N PRO A 99 -3.08 -1.30 -2.47
CA PRO A 99 -1.68 -1.36 -2.04
C PRO A 99 -0.63 -1.42 -3.16
N PRO A 100 -0.83 -2.13 -4.30
CA PRO A 100 0.12 -2.13 -5.41
C PRO A 100 0.43 -0.74 -5.99
N PHE A 101 -0.48 0.23 -5.81
CA PHE A 101 -0.28 1.60 -6.29
C PHE A 101 0.92 2.30 -5.61
N LEU A 102 1.34 1.85 -4.42
CA LEU A 102 2.57 2.34 -3.78
C LEU A 102 3.80 2.07 -4.65
N PHE A 103 3.89 0.89 -5.26
CA PHE A 103 4.97 0.57 -6.19
C PHE A 103 4.83 1.37 -7.49
N TYR A 104 3.60 1.66 -7.92
CA TYR A 104 3.38 2.53 -9.07
C TYR A 104 3.92 3.94 -8.83
N ILE A 105 3.76 4.51 -7.62
CA ILE A 105 4.37 5.80 -7.27
C ILE A 105 5.89 5.74 -7.40
N LEU A 106 6.54 4.68 -6.89
CA LEU A 106 7.99 4.52 -7.02
C LEU A 106 8.43 4.41 -8.48
N TYR A 107 7.68 3.67 -9.29
CA TYR A 107 7.95 3.51 -10.72
C TYR A 107 7.76 4.84 -11.49
N ASP A 108 6.66 5.55 -11.25
CA ASP A 108 6.31 6.82 -11.89
C ASP A 108 7.31 7.95 -11.54
N ASN A 109 8.05 7.79 -10.44
CA ASN A 109 9.12 8.70 -10.01
C ASN A 109 10.53 8.19 -10.39
N ASP A 110 10.65 7.21 -11.30
CA ASP A 110 11.91 6.64 -11.76
C ASP A 110 12.80 6.03 -10.64
N LEU A 111 12.22 5.65 -9.50
CA LEU A 111 12.94 5.08 -8.36
C LEU A 111 13.11 3.55 -8.47
N ILE A 112 12.25 2.90 -9.25
CA ILE A 112 12.34 1.47 -9.56
C ILE A 112 12.06 1.23 -11.04
N SER A 113 12.60 0.16 -11.60
CA SER A 113 12.32 -0.26 -12.97
C SER A 113 10.92 -0.88 -13.11
N ARG A 114 10.39 -0.95 -14.34
CA ARG A 114 9.14 -1.67 -14.65
C ARG A 114 9.17 -3.12 -14.17
N ARG A 115 10.32 -3.79 -14.28
CA ARG A 115 10.47 -5.18 -13.83
C ARG A 115 10.33 -5.29 -12.31
N GLU A 116 11.02 -4.45 -11.56
CA GLU A 116 10.92 -4.43 -10.09
C GLU A 116 9.51 -4.09 -9.63
N PHE A 117 8.83 -3.15 -10.31
CA PHE A 117 7.42 -2.85 -10.08
C PHE A 117 6.53 -4.08 -10.26
N CYS A 118 6.59 -4.74 -11.43
CA CYS A 118 5.74 -5.90 -11.72
C CYS A 118 6.02 -7.04 -10.75
N GLU A 119 7.29 -7.38 -10.50
CA GLU A 119 7.68 -8.46 -9.58
C GLU A 119 7.23 -8.16 -8.14
N ALA A 120 7.36 -6.92 -7.66
CA ALA A 120 6.91 -6.53 -6.33
C ALA A 120 5.38 -6.62 -6.19
N CYS A 121 4.63 -6.22 -7.22
CA CYS A 121 3.18 -6.39 -7.27
C CYS A 121 2.79 -7.87 -7.21
N GLY A 122 3.43 -8.72 -8.02
CA GLY A 122 3.17 -10.17 -8.01
C GLY A 122 3.47 -10.80 -6.65
N GLU A 123 4.64 -10.53 -6.07
CA GLU A 123 5.06 -11.04 -4.76
C GLU A 123 4.10 -10.60 -3.64
N LEU A 124 3.58 -9.36 -3.70
CA LEU A 124 2.59 -8.85 -2.76
C LEU A 124 1.27 -9.63 -2.88
N LEU A 125 0.74 -9.80 -4.10
CA LEU A 125 -0.53 -10.50 -4.32
C LEU A 125 -0.47 -11.96 -3.85
N GLU A 126 0.62 -12.66 -4.15
CA GLU A 126 0.79 -14.05 -3.71
C GLU A 126 0.87 -14.18 -2.19
N ARG A 127 1.68 -13.32 -1.55
CA ARG A 127 1.90 -13.39 -0.10
C ARG A 127 0.69 -13.05 0.72
N GLU A 128 -0.09 -12.08 0.28
CA GLU A 128 -1.34 -11.68 0.93
C GLU A 128 -2.51 -12.60 0.54
N GLY A 129 -2.30 -13.56 -0.37
CA GLY A 129 -3.34 -14.45 -0.87
C GLY A 129 -4.40 -13.74 -1.72
N TRP A 130 -4.09 -12.57 -2.28
CA TRP A 130 -4.95 -11.77 -3.13
C TRP A 130 -4.93 -12.25 -4.59
N THR A 131 -4.99 -13.56 -4.79
CA THR A 131 -4.89 -14.23 -6.11
C THR A 131 -6.24 -14.58 -6.73
N GLY A 132 -7.35 -14.35 -6.02
CA GLY A 132 -8.68 -14.50 -6.59
C GLY A 132 -8.99 -13.39 -7.62
N TYR A 133 -9.69 -13.74 -8.69
CA TYR A 133 -9.99 -12.81 -9.81
C TYR A 133 -10.45 -11.40 -9.38
N ASN A 134 -11.41 -11.31 -8.45
CA ASN A 134 -11.89 -10.01 -7.96
C ASN A 134 -10.84 -9.23 -7.17
N ALA A 135 -9.98 -9.93 -6.42
CA ALA A 135 -8.90 -9.31 -5.66
C ALA A 135 -7.82 -8.79 -6.62
N VAL A 136 -7.39 -9.61 -7.58
CA VAL A 136 -6.40 -9.23 -8.60
C VAL A 136 -6.90 -8.01 -9.38
N LYS A 137 -8.11 -8.06 -9.93
CA LYS A 137 -8.73 -6.91 -10.63
C LYS A 137 -8.79 -5.66 -9.77
N ALA A 138 -9.11 -5.80 -8.48
CA ALA A 138 -9.14 -4.68 -7.54
C ALA A 138 -7.75 -4.14 -7.21
N ALA A 139 -6.72 -4.97 -7.20
CA ALA A 139 -5.34 -4.59 -6.93
C ALA A 139 -4.74 -3.74 -8.07
N TRP A 140 -5.06 -4.07 -9.32
CA TRP A 140 -4.60 -3.37 -10.51
C TRP A 140 -5.42 -2.13 -10.88
N GLU A 141 -6.50 -1.85 -10.15
CA GLU A 141 -7.36 -0.71 -10.43
C GLU A 141 -6.59 0.62 -10.36
N GLY A 142 -6.56 1.35 -11.47
CA GLY A 142 -5.88 2.65 -11.57
C GLY A 142 -4.40 2.58 -11.93
N ILE A 143 -3.84 1.39 -12.20
CA ILE A 143 -2.44 1.21 -12.59
C ILE A 143 -2.36 1.00 -14.12
N PRO A 144 -1.78 1.94 -14.88
CA PRO A 144 -1.74 1.87 -16.35
C PRO A 144 -0.49 1.13 -16.88
N ILE A 145 -0.01 0.11 -16.17
CA ILE A 145 1.24 -0.60 -16.51
C ILE A 145 0.91 -2.02 -16.94
N ASP A 146 1.37 -2.39 -18.14
CA ASP A 146 1.32 -3.77 -18.62
C ASP A 146 2.45 -4.57 -17.97
N CYS A 147 2.13 -5.72 -17.36
CA CYS A 147 3.07 -6.65 -16.75
C CYS A 147 2.94 -8.07 -17.35
N SER A 148 2.23 -8.23 -18.47
CA SER A 148 1.91 -9.54 -19.07
C SER A 148 3.10 -10.34 -19.59
N ASP A 149 4.23 -9.67 -19.85
CA ASP A 149 5.50 -10.30 -20.24
C ASP A 149 6.36 -10.72 -19.04
N ILE A 150 5.95 -10.40 -17.80
CA ILE A 150 6.71 -10.60 -16.57
C ILE A 150 5.97 -11.51 -15.57
N LEU A 151 4.65 -11.35 -15.45
CA LEU A 151 3.81 -12.04 -14.47
C LEU A 151 2.97 -13.13 -15.11
N ASP A 152 2.61 -14.12 -14.29
CA ASP A 152 1.65 -15.17 -14.67
C ASP A 152 0.22 -14.61 -14.79
N ASP A 153 -0.57 -15.17 -15.72
CA ASP A 153 -1.95 -14.74 -16.02
C ASP A 153 -2.87 -14.60 -14.80
N HIS A 154 -2.70 -15.47 -13.80
CA HIS A 154 -3.54 -15.46 -12.59
C HIS A 154 -3.27 -14.27 -11.66
N LEU A 155 -2.20 -13.51 -11.89
CA LEU A 155 -1.84 -12.29 -11.18
C LEU A 155 -2.15 -11.04 -12.01
N LEU A 156 -2.77 -11.17 -13.17
CA LEU A 156 -3.13 -10.07 -14.08
C LEU A 156 -4.66 -9.81 -14.05
N PRO A 157 -5.10 -8.55 -14.30
CA PRO A 157 -6.51 -8.15 -14.18
C PRO A 157 -7.44 -8.71 -15.28
#